data_AF-A0A7W7WF72-F1
#
_entry.id   AF-A0A7W7WF72-F1
#
_cell.length_a   1.000
_cell.length_b   1.000
_cell.length_c   1.000
_cell.angle_alpha   90.00
_cell.angle_beta   90.00
_cell.angle_gamma   90.00
#
_symmetry.space_group_name_H-M   'P 1'
#
loop_
_entity.id
_entity.type
_entity.pdbx_description
1 polymer ?
#
loop_
_entity_poly.entity_id
_entity_poly.type
_entity_poly.pdbx_seq_one_letter_code
_entity_poly.pdbx_strand_id
1 'polypeptide(L)' 'MDDAPSLGAALDPEFAGGTALGKRYVDLTCGLELLCTKPGKGTLSVSTEPLTVKDAKPLPSSD' A
#
# COMPACT_ATOMS: atom_id res chain seq x y z
N MET A 1 19.67 -7.62 -12.45
CA MET A 1 18.66 -6.70 -11.89
C MET A 1 18.38 -7.20 -10.49
N ASP A 2 18.72 -6.37 -9.53
CA ASP A 2 19.12 -6.71 -8.15
C ASP A 2 18.07 -7.49 -7.34
N ASP A 3 18.39 -8.75 -7.04
CA ASP A 3 17.79 -9.52 -5.95
C ASP A 3 18.91 -9.78 -4.94
N ALA A 4 19.14 -8.81 -4.06
CA ALA A 4 20.05 -9.00 -2.92
C ALA A 4 19.32 -9.87 -1.87
N PRO A 5 19.97 -10.87 -1.27
CA PRO A 5 19.33 -11.71 -0.26
C PRO A 5 18.94 -10.83 0.92
N SER A 6 17.63 -10.70 1.16
CA SER A 6 17.12 -10.05 2.35
C SER A 6 17.56 -10.85 3.56
N LEU A 7 18.23 -10.19 4.51
CA LEU A 7 18.40 -10.73 5.86
C LEU A 7 17.01 -11.12 6.35
N GLY A 8 16.78 -12.40 6.66
CA GLY A 8 15.47 -13.00 6.88
C GLY A 8 14.72 -12.43 8.09
N ALA A 9 14.26 -11.20 8.01
CA ALA A 9 13.31 -10.61 8.91
C ALA A 9 11.93 -11.18 8.58
N ALA A 10 11.30 -11.81 9.56
CA ALA A 10 9.90 -12.19 9.44
C ALA A 10 9.05 -10.91 9.34
N LEU A 11 8.09 -10.92 8.42
CA LEU A 11 7.07 -9.87 8.37
C LEU A 11 6.23 -9.95 9.63
N ASP A 12 5.93 -8.79 10.21
CA ASP A 12 4.95 -8.70 11.28
C ASP A 12 3.58 -9.14 10.73
N PRO A 13 2.89 -10.12 11.37
CA PRO A 13 1.58 -10.57 10.92
C PRO A 13 0.55 -9.45 10.84
N GLU A 14 0.66 -8.39 11.65
CA GLU A 14 -0.24 -7.23 11.61
C GLU A 14 -0.03 -6.38 10.35
N PHE A 15 1.18 -6.44 9.77
CA PHE A 15 1.56 -5.74 8.55
C PHE A 15 1.84 -6.69 7.39
N ALA A 16 1.22 -7.87 7.37
CA ALA A 16 1.36 -8.87 6.31
C ALA A 16 0.19 -8.89 5.30
N GLY A 17 -0.58 -7.80 5.22
CA GLY A 17 -1.78 -7.67 4.37
C GLY A 17 -1.49 -7.46 2.87
N GLY A 18 -0.23 -7.17 2.52
CA GLY A 18 0.22 -7.00 1.15
C GLY A 18 -0.05 -5.64 0.52
N THR A 19 0.70 -5.35 -0.55
CA THR A 19 0.50 -4.18 -1.42
C THR A 19 0.26 -4.59 -2.86
N ALA A 20 -0.68 -3.90 -3.51
CA ALA A 20 -1.05 -4.14 -4.89
C ALA A 20 -0.50 -3.05 -5.82
N LEU A 21 0.18 -3.49 -6.89
CA LEU A 21 0.69 -2.61 -7.94
C LEU A 21 -0.43 -1.77 -8.56
N GLY A 22 -0.16 -0.48 -8.78
CA GLY A 22 -1.07 0.46 -9.41
C GLY A 22 -2.20 0.94 -8.50
N LYS A 23 -2.27 0.48 -7.25
CA LYS A 23 -3.24 0.99 -6.25
C LYS A 23 -2.70 2.26 -5.60
N ARG A 24 -3.61 3.21 -5.40
CA ARG A 24 -3.35 4.43 -4.61
C ARG A 24 -3.71 4.13 -3.17
N TYR A 25 -2.79 4.43 -2.26
CA TYR A 25 -2.98 4.30 -0.82
C TYR A 25 -3.07 5.70 -0.21
N VAL A 26 -3.97 5.87 0.74
CA VAL A 26 -4.27 7.15 1.37
C VAL A 26 -4.23 7.05 2.89
N ASP A 27 -3.63 8.08 3.49
CA ASP A 27 -3.73 8.38 4.90
C ASP A 27 -4.72 9.53 5.09
N LEU A 28 -5.82 9.29 5.80
CA LEU A 28 -6.86 10.30 6.04
C LEU A 28 -6.52 11.25 7.19
N THR A 29 -5.57 10.87 8.05
CA THR A 29 -5.12 11.64 9.21
C THR A 29 -4.10 12.71 8.80
N CYS A 30 -3.14 12.31 7.97
CA CYS A 30 -2.06 13.16 7.46
C CYS A 30 -2.38 13.78 6.09
N GLY A 31 -3.38 13.27 5.37
CA GLY A 31 -3.70 13.69 4.00
C GLY A 31 -2.68 13.22 2.95
N LEU A 32 -1.94 12.13 3.24
CA LEU A 32 -0.93 11.58 2.34
C LEU A 32 -1.58 10.70 1.26
N GLU A 33 -1.07 10.78 0.04
CA GLU A 33 -1.45 9.88 -1.05
C GLU A 33 -0.22 9.31 -1.74
N LEU A 34 -0.19 7.98 -1.90
CA LEU A 34 0.93 7.25 -2.52
C LEU A 34 0.42 6.29 -3.60
N LEU A 35 1.21 6.08 -4.65
CA LEU A 35 0.96 5.05 -5.66
C LEU A 35 1.93 3.89 -5.46
N CYS A 36 1.40 2.67 -5.31
CA CYS A 36 2.24 1.48 -5.27
C CYS A 36 2.77 1.15 -6.68
N THR A 37 4.09 1.19 -6.88
CA THR A 37 4.76 0.89 -8.17
C THR A 37 5.44 -0.47 -8.22
N LYS A 38 5.43 -1.22 -7.11
CA LYS A 38 5.90 -2.61 -7.03
C LYS A 38 5.10 -3.35 -5.95
N PRO A 39 4.50 -4.51 -6.25
CA PRO A 39 3.74 -5.26 -5.27
C PRO A 39 4.66 -5.87 -4.21
N GLY A 40 4.12 -6.09 -3.01
CA GLY A 40 4.85 -6.62 -1.87
C GLY A 40 3.93 -7.37 -0.92
N LYS A 41 4.52 -8.11 0.02
CA LYS A 41 3.79 -8.88 1.04
C LYS A 41 3.48 -8.05 2.30
N GLY A 42 4.14 -6.91 2.47
CA GLY A 42 3.90 -6.01 3.60
C GLY A 42 2.69 -5.11 3.36
N THR A 43 2.09 -4.58 4.42
CA THR A 43 1.09 -3.51 4.39
C THR A 43 1.81 -2.16 4.38
N LEU A 44 1.31 -1.15 3.65
CA LEU A 44 1.81 0.22 3.80
C LEU A 44 1.17 0.84 5.04
N SER A 45 1.96 1.47 5.90
CA SER A 45 1.48 2.19 7.08
C SER A 45 2.21 3.51 7.27
N VAL A 46 1.55 4.45 7.95
CA VAL A 46 2.18 5.64 8.50
C VAL A 46 2.25 5.45 10.00
N SER A 47 3.47 5.37 10.53
CA SER A 47 3.71 4.93 11.92
C SER A 47 3.08 3.55 12.16
N THR A 48 2.08 3.45 13.04
CA THR A 48 1.36 2.21 13.35
C THR A 48 0.04 2.04 12.60
N GLU A 49 -0.36 3.01 11.76
CA GLU A 49 -1.67 3.00 11.12
C GLU A 49 -1.59 2.52 9.66
N PRO A 50 -2.26 1.40 9.30
CA PRO A 50 -2.24 0.88 7.94
C PRO A 50 -3.01 1.80 6.97
N LEU A 51 -2.39 2.07 5.82
CA LEU A 51 -2.98 2.87 4.76
C LEU A 51 -4.15 2.15 4.10
N THR A 52 -5.15 2.92 3.70
CA THR A 52 -6.32 2.39 2.98
C THR A 52 -6.15 2.58 1.49
N VAL A 53 -6.65 1.65 0.67
CA VAL A 53 -6.68 1.83 -0.78
C VAL A 53 -7.71 2.92 -1.09
N LYS A 54 -7.25 4.02 -1.70
CA LYS A 54 -8.10 5.06 -2.27
C LYS A 54 -8.78 4.48 -3.50
N ASP A 55 -9.89 3.80 -3.28
CA ASP A 55 -10.71 3.33 -4.39
C ASP A 55 -11.23 4.54 -5.16
N ALA A 56 -11.15 4.47 -6.49
CA ALA A 56 -11.72 5.52 -7.31
C ALA A 56 -13.23 5.44 -7.13
N LYS A 57 -13.84 6.47 -6.54
CA LYS A 57 -15.29 6.66 -6.67
C LYS A 57 -15.56 6.58 -8.17
N PRO A 58 -16.32 5.59 -8.68
CA PRO A 58 -16.68 5.60 -10.09
C PRO A 58 -17.32 6.96 -10.33
N LEU A 59 -16.72 7.72 -11.25
CA LEU A 59 -17.38 8.92 -11.74
C LEU A 59 -18.77 8.46 -12.18
N PRO A 60 -19.85 9.14 -11.76
CA PRO A 60 -21.14 8.87 -12.37
C PRO A 60 -20.92 9.05 -13.87
N SER A 61 -21.01 7.96 -14.62
CA SER A 61 -20.85 7.98 -16.08
C SER A 61 -21.77 9.08 -16.59
N SER A 62 -21.20 10.14 -17.16
CA SER A 62 -21.96 11.08 -17.97
C SER A 62 -22.21 10.39 -19.30
N ASP A 63 -23.48 10.03 -19.49
CA ASP A 63 -24.22 9.85 -20.76
C ASP A 63 -23.44 9.28 -21.96
#